data_AF-A0A323TIB7-F1
#
_entry.id   AF-A0A323TIB7-F1
#
_cell.length_a   1.000
_cell.length_b   1.000
_cell.length_c   1.000
_cell.angle_alpha   90.00
_cell.angle_beta   90.00
_cell.angle_gamma   90.00
#
_symmetry.space_group_name_H-M   'P 1'
#
loop_
_entity.id
_entity.type
_entity.pdbx_description
1 polymer ?
#
loop_
_entity_poly.entity_id
_entity_poly.type
_entity_poly.pdbx_seq_one_letter_code
_entity_poly.pdbx_strand_id
1 'polypeptide(L)'
;MSIATDLASLKILSEVYKKKELSELLQMTTVALQEDVPYIDWVGIYYFEREETMRLMAASDVEDDLSWEANGELKFPLKNSSNEAVGIMVVRSREAIAFDVTDVKTLETIAQALGEMSMAN
;
A
#
# COMPACT_ATOMS: atom_id res chain seq x y z
N MET A 1 -9.90 -16.68 1.57
CA MET A 1 -10.92 -15.61 1.59
C MET A 1 -10.70 -14.80 2.84
N SER A 2 -9.96 -13.71 2.75
CA SER A 2 -9.86 -12.77 3.86
C SER A 2 -10.86 -11.65 3.65
N ILE A 3 -12.01 -11.75 4.33
CA ILE A 3 -13.06 -10.70 4.36
C ILE A 3 -12.46 -9.35 4.81
N ALA A 4 -11.39 -9.40 5.60
CA ALA A 4 -10.64 -8.26 6.09
C ALA A 4 -9.99 -7.45 4.96
N THR A 5 -9.25 -8.09 4.05
CA THR A 5 -8.59 -7.42 2.92
C THR A 5 -9.61 -6.75 2.00
N ASP A 6 -10.73 -7.44 1.74
CA ASP A 6 -11.80 -6.90 0.91
C ASP A 6 -12.47 -5.68 1.56
N LEU A 7 -12.72 -5.72 2.87
CA LEU A 7 -13.30 -4.59 3.60
C LEU A 7 -12.35 -3.39 3.64
N ALA A 8 -11.07 -3.61 3.90
CA ALA A 8 -10.03 -2.58 3.85
C ALA A 8 -9.98 -1.93 2.46
N SER A 9 -10.01 -2.76 1.40
CA SER A 9 -10.00 -2.28 0.02
C SER A 9 -11.21 -1.40 -0.31
N LEU A 10 -12.42 -1.77 0.15
CA LEU A 10 -13.63 -0.98 -0.08
C LEU A 10 -13.55 0.38 0.62
N LYS A 11 -13.05 0.42 1.86
CA LYS A 11 -12.81 1.68 2.58
C LYS A 11 -11.85 2.57 1.79
N ILE A 12 -10.70 2.04 1.40
CA ILE A 12 -9.64 2.78 0.69
C ILE A 12 -10.16 3.31 -0.66
N LEU A 13 -10.72 2.44 -1.49
CA LEU A 13 -11.24 2.81 -2.81
C LEU A 13 -12.36 3.86 -2.71
N SER A 14 -13.21 3.79 -1.69
CA SER A 14 -14.26 4.80 -1.50
C SER A 14 -13.70 6.21 -1.25
N GLU A 15 -12.55 6.29 -0.58
CA GLU A 15 -11.89 7.56 -0.26
C GLU A 15 -11.06 8.08 -1.42
N VAL A 16 -10.46 7.19 -2.22
CA VAL A 16 -9.86 7.50 -3.53
C VAL A 16 -10.88 8.27 -4.40
N TYR A 17 -12.09 7.72 -4.55
CA TYR A 17 -13.13 8.33 -5.38
C TYR A 17 -13.69 9.65 -4.81
N LYS A 18 -13.55 9.89 -3.51
CA LYS A 18 -13.94 11.15 -2.86
C LYS A 18 -12.92 12.28 -3.05
N LYS A 19 -11.79 12.04 -3.74
CA LYS A 19 -10.73 13.04 -4.02
C LYS A 19 -10.18 13.71 -2.76
N LYS A 20 -9.88 12.93 -1.73
CA LYS A 20 -9.07 13.43 -0.60
C LYS A 20 -7.67 13.85 -1.07
N GLU A 21 -7.03 14.70 -0.26
CA GLU A 21 -5.62 15.04 -0.44
C GLU A 21 -4.76 13.77 -0.48
N LEU A 22 -3.81 13.71 -1.41
CA LEU A 22 -3.04 12.50 -1.69
C LEU A 22 -2.31 12.01 -0.44
N SER A 23 -1.68 12.90 0.33
CA SER A 23 -0.96 12.55 1.56
C SER A 23 -1.88 11.88 2.61
N GLU A 24 -3.10 12.40 2.79
CA GLU A 24 -4.08 11.82 3.72
C GLU A 24 -4.55 10.45 3.25
N LEU A 25 -4.76 10.29 1.95
CA LEU A 25 -5.17 9.02 1.34
C LEU A 25 -4.09 7.95 1.51
N LEU A 26 -2.82 8.30 1.27
CA LEU A 26 -1.70 7.36 1.44
C LEU A 26 -1.58 6.93 2.92
N GLN A 27 -1.62 7.89 3.85
CA GLN A 27 -1.54 7.57 5.29
C GLN A 27 -2.71 6.75 5.79
N MET A 28 -3.94 7.07 5.37
CA MET A 28 -5.11 6.29 5.74
C MET A 28 -5.01 4.86 5.18
N THR A 29 -4.45 4.69 3.97
CA THR A 29 -4.28 3.37 3.36
C THR A 29 -3.31 2.51 4.17
N THR A 30 -2.16 3.06 4.58
CA THR A 30 -1.18 2.28 5.37
C THR A 30 -1.76 1.86 6.73
N VAL A 31 -2.46 2.76 7.41
CA VAL A 31 -3.12 2.47 8.70
C VAL A 31 -4.23 1.43 8.53
N ALA A 32 -5.13 1.61 7.56
CA ALA A 32 -6.24 0.69 7.36
C ALA A 32 -5.78 -0.72 7.00
N LEU A 33 -4.74 -0.86 6.17
CA LEU A 33 -4.20 -2.18 5.83
C LEU A 33 -3.56 -2.87 7.05
N GLN A 34 -2.85 -2.14 7.91
CA GLN A 34 -2.27 -2.72 9.13
C GLN A 34 -3.35 -3.07 10.17
N GLU A 35 -4.34 -2.20 10.39
CA GLU A 35 -5.36 -2.40 11.42
C GLU A 35 -6.43 -3.42 11.02
N ASP A 36 -6.87 -3.39 9.76
CA ASP A 36 -8.00 -4.21 9.31
C ASP A 36 -7.56 -5.60 8.80
N VAL A 37 -6.30 -5.78 8.39
CA VAL A 37 -5.79 -7.05 7.82
C VAL A 37 -4.85 -7.74 8.82
N PRO A 38 -5.30 -8.79 9.54
CA PRO A 38 -4.61 -9.29 10.75
C PRO A 38 -3.17 -9.77 10.58
N TYR A 39 -2.78 -10.15 9.36
CA TYR A 39 -1.46 -10.67 9.02
C TYR A 39 -0.56 -9.64 8.35
N ILE A 40 -1.04 -8.41 8.15
CA ILE A 40 -0.21 -7.28 7.71
C ILE A 40 0.30 -6.57 8.96
N ASP A 41 1.59 -6.72 9.22
CA ASP A 41 2.21 -6.10 10.39
C ASP A 41 2.72 -4.69 10.10
N TRP A 42 3.06 -4.40 8.84
CA TRP A 42 3.52 -3.08 8.42
C TRP A 42 3.24 -2.80 6.94
N VAL A 43 2.96 -1.54 6.62
CA VAL A 43 2.79 -1.04 5.25
C VAL A 43 3.54 0.27 5.06
N GLY A 44 4.26 0.38 3.95
CA GLY A 44 4.91 1.62 3.53
C GLY A 44 4.67 1.94 2.07
N ILE A 45 4.57 3.22 1.76
CA ILE A 45 4.36 3.73 0.42
C ILE A 45 5.49 4.68 0.10
N TYR A 46 6.19 4.40 -1.00
CA TYR A 46 7.34 5.17 -1.44
C TYR A 46 7.13 5.66 -2.87
N TYR A 47 7.54 6.89 -3.16
CA TYR A 47 7.56 7.43 -4.53
C TYR A 47 8.99 7.52 -5.04
N PHE A 48 9.16 7.35 -6.35
CA PHE A 48 10.46 7.56 -6.99
C PHE A 48 10.75 9.06 -7.05
N GLU A 49 11.91 9.45 -6.55
CA GLU A 49 12.48 10.78 -6.81
C GLU A 49 13.42 10.73 -8.02
N ARG A 50 13.92 11.89 -8.43
CA ARG A 50 14.97 11.97 -9.46
C ARG A 50 16.22 11.29 -8.89
N GLU A 51 16.93 10.51 -9.72
CA GLU A 51 18.21 9.85 -9.37
C GLU A 51 18.10 8.53 -8.57
N GLU A 52 17.10 7.69 -8.88
CA GLU A 52 16.96 6.32 -8.34
C GLU A 52 16.72 6.22 -6.83
N THR A 53 16.54 7.34 -6.13
CA THR A 53 16.17 7.38 -4.73
C THR A 53 14.66 7.20 -4.56
N MET A 54 14.27 6.52 -3.48
CA MET A 54 12.86 6.35 -3.10
C MET A 54 12.60 7.17 -1.85
N ARG A 55 11.54 7.98 -1.88
CA ARG A 55 11.08 8.75 -0.72
C ARG A 55 9.88 8.09 -0.09
N LEU A 56 9.94 7.86 1.23
CA LEU A 56 8.79 7.42 2.00
C LEU A 56 7.74 8.54 2.06
N MET A 57 6.53 8.24 1.59
CA MET A 57 5.40 9.16 1.53
C MET A 57 4.41 8.91 2.67
N ALA A 58 4.22 7.65 3.06
CA ALA A 58 3.39 7.23 4.18
C ALA A 58 3.86 5.87 4.71
N ALA A 59 3.70 5.63 6.00
CA ALA A 59 3.91 4.34 6.63
C ALA A 59 2.87 4.09 7.71
N SER A 60 2.60 2.83 8.02
CA SER A 60 1.74 2.46 9.13
C SER A 60 2.46 2.69 10.47
N ASP A 61 3.78 2.47 10.49
CA ASP A 61 4.70 2.90 11.54
C ASP A 61 5.98 3.48 10.88
N VAL A 62 6.39 4.68 11.28
CA VAL A 62 7.55 5.37 10.69
C VAL A 62 8.84 5.00 11.42
N GLU A 63 8.75 4.61 12.69
CA GLU A 63 9.92 4.30 13.53
C GLU A 63 10.34 2.84 13.38
N ASP A 64 9.39 1.93 13.20
CA ASP A 64 9.64 0.50 13.03
C ASP A 64 9.05 -0.01 11.71
N ASP A 65 9.92 -0.28 10.73
CA ASP A 65 9.53 -0.79 9.41
C ASP A 65 9.51 -2.32 9.33
N LEU A 66 9.86 -3.04 10.41
CA LEU A 66 9.95 -4.50 10.47
C LEU A 66 10.86 -5.14 9.42
N SER A 67 11.82 -4.39 8.87
CA SER A 67 12.73 -4.93 7.86
C SER A 67 13.57 -6.12 8.34
N TRP A 68 13.79 -6.26 9.65
CA TRP A 68 14.57 -7.37 10.23
C TRP A 68 13.69 -8.52 10.73
N GLU A 69 12.47 -8.22 11.18
CA GLU A 69 11.53 -9.14 11.82
C GLU A 69 10.52 -9.76 10.83
N ALA A 70 10.34 -9.15 9.65
CA ALA A 70 9.41 -9.64 8.66
C ALA A 70 9.87 -10.99 8.07
N ASN A 71 8.95 -11.95 8.05
CA ASN A 71 9.13 -13.25 7.40
C ASN A 71 8.42 -13.32 6.03
N GLY A 72 7.58 -12.33 5.70
CA GLY A 72 6.96 -12.16 4.40
C GLY A 72 6.97 -10.69 3.97
N GLU A 73 7.33 -10.42 2.71
CA GLU A 73 7.30 -9.09 2.10
C GLU A 73 6.73 -9.18 0.69
N LEU A 74 5.78 -8.31 0.38
CA LEU A 74 5.28 -8.10 -0.98
C LEU A 74 5.45 -6.64 -1.40
N LYS A 75 5.71 -6.46 -2.69
CA LYS A 75 5.95 -5.15 -3.30
C LYS A 75 5.05 -4.97 -4.50
N PHE A 76 4.26 -3.90 -4.48
CA PHE A 76 3.28 -3.59 -5.52
C PHE A 76 3.64 -2.24 -6.16
N PRO A 77 3.93 -2.19 -7.47
CA PRO A 77 4.24 -0.95 -8.15
C PRO A 77 3.00 -0.04 -8.19
N LEU A 78 3.18 1.23 -7.87
CA LEU A 78 2.17 2.27 -8.06
C LEU A 78 2.34 2.80 -9.47
N LYS A 79 1.36 2.58 -10.35
CA LYS A 79 1.45 2.97 -11.75
C LYS A 79 0.51 4.11 -12.06
N ASN A 80 0.99 5.10 -12.79
CA ASN A 80 0.16 6.20 -13.28
C ASN A 80 -0.73 5.74 -14.46
N SER A 81 -1.55 6.65 -14.98
CA SER A 81 -2.42 6.40 -16.15
C SER A 81 -1.67 6.01 -17.42
N SER A 82 -0.38 6.34 -17.52
CA SER A 82 0.51 5.94 -18.62
C SER A 82 1.16 4.57 -18.39
N ASN A 83 0.77 3.87 -17.31
CA ASN A 83 1.32 2.59 -16.87
C ASN A 83 2.83 2.66 -16.50
N GLU A 84 3.32 3.87 -16.20
CA GLU A 84 4.67 4.09 -15.68
C GLU A 84 4.65 3.94 -14.16
N ALA A 85 5.63 3.22 -13.61
CA ALA A 85 5.77 3.09 -12.17
C ALA A 85 6.28 4.42 -11.59
N VAL A 86 5.49 5.02 -10.69
CA VAL A 86 5.81 6.28 -9.99
C VAL A 86 6.19 6.05 -8.53
N GLY A 87 6.00 4.83 -8.04
CA GLY A 87 6.35 4.43 -6.68
C GLY A 87 6.10 2.95 -6.42
N ILE A 88 6.16 2.57 -5.16
CA ILE A 88 5.92 1.22 -4.68
C ILE A 88 5.18 1.23 -3.34
N MET A 89 4.26 0.30 -3.17
CA MET A 89 3.68 -0.06 -1.88
C MET A 89 4.35 -1.34 -1.41
N VAL A 90 4.89 -1.32 -0.20
CA VAL A 90 5.52 -2.45 0.47
C VAL A 90 4.61 -2.90 1.61
N VAL A 91 4.35 -4.19 1.69
CA VAL A 91 3.55 -4.81 2.75
C VAL A 91 4.41 -5.89 3.39
N ARG A 92 4.48 -5.89 4.72
CA ARG A 92 5.29 -6.83 5.51
C ARG A 92 4.42 -7.60 6.49
N SER A 93 4.82 -8.83 6.72
CA SER A 93 4.22 -9.74 7.70
C SER A 93 5.33 -10.44 8.49
N ARG A 94 5.09 -10.65 9.78
CA ARG A 94 5.86 -11.53 10.66
C ARG A 94 5.52 -13.00 10.40
N GLU A 95 4.43 -13.30 9.69
CA GLU A 95 4.06 -14.65 9.28
C GLU A 95 4.77 -15.03 7.97
N ALA A 96 5.34 -16.24 7.91
CA ALA A 96 6.08 -16.72 6.73
C ALA A 96 5.18 -17.09 5.53
N ILE A 97 3.88 -17.31 5.76
CA ILE A 97 2.90 -17.68 4.73
C ILE A 97 1.63 -16.84 4.96
N ALA A 98 1.75 -15.53 4.80
CA ALA A 98 0.69 -14.57 5.13
C ALA A 98 -0.28 -14.29 3.96
N PHE A 99 0.22 -14.29 2.73
CA PHE A 99 -0.51 -13.72 1.59
C PHE A 99 -1.03 -14.80 0.65
N ASP A 100 -2.35 -14.84 0.43
CA ASP A 100 -2.96 -15.70 -0.58
C ASP A 100 -3.08 -14.98 -1.95
N VAL A 101 -3.39 -15.73 -3.02
CA VAL A 101 -3.50 -15.19 -4.40
C VAL A 101 -4.59 -14.10 -4.51
N THR A 102 -5.60 -14.14 -3.64
CA THR A 102 -6.67 -13.13 -3.59
C THR A 102 -6.13 -11.85 -2.97
N ASP A 103 -5.39 -11.96 -1.86
CA ASP A 103 -4.76 -10.81 -1.21
C ASP A 103 -3.84 -10.05 -2.16
N VAL A 104 -3.04 -10.80 -2.93
CA VAL A 104 -2.15 -10.23 -3.96
C VAL A 104 -2.94 -9.36 -4.95
N LYS A 105 -4.09 -9.85 -5.45
CA LYS A 105 -4.92 -9.10 -6.41
C LYS A 105 -5.57 -7.86 -5.79
N THR A 106 -6.03 -7.98 -4.55
CA THR A 106 -6.67 -6.85 -3.85
C THR A 106 -5.64 -5.76 -3.54
N LEU A 107 -4.45 -6.12 -3.06
CA LEU A 107 -3.34 -5.19 -2.81
C LEU A 107 -2.84 -4.56 -4.11
N GLU A 108 -2.76 -5.32 -5.21
CA GLU A 108 -2.43 -4.80 -6.54
C GLU A 108 -3.48 -3.78 -7.03
N THR A 109 -4.77 -4.03 -6.78
CA THR A 109 -5.86 -3.11 -7.13
C THR A 109 -5.76 -1.80 -6.35
N ILE A 110 -5.45 -1.88 -5.05
CA ILE A 110 -5.22 -0.69 -4.21
C ILE A 110 -4.01 0.09 -4.73
N ALA A 111 -2.89 -0.58 -5.00
CA ALA A 111 -1.68 0.04 -5.53
C ALA A 111 -1.93 0.77 -6.86
N GLN A 112 -2.70 0.14 -7.77
CA GLN A 112 -3.08 0.75 -9.03
C GLN A 112 -3.93 2.01 -8.84
N ALA A 113 -4.95 1.94 -7.98
CA ALA A 113 -5.82 3.10 -7.70
C ALA A 113 -5.05 4.28 -7.08
N LEU A 114 -4.11 4.00 -6.18
CA LEU A 114 -3.24 5.03 -5.60
C LEU A 114 -2.29 5.64 -6.64
N GLY A 115 -1.74 4.82 -7.55
CA GLY A 115 -0.88 5.26 -8.63
C GLY A 115 -1.58 6.20 -9.61
N GLU A 116 -2.83 5.90 -9.98
CA GLU A 116 -3.65 6.74 -10.87
C GLU A 116 -3.95 8.12 -10.28
N MET A 117 -4.13 8.21 -8.96
CA MET A 117 -4.39 9.48 -8.26
C MET A 117 -3.17 10.41 -8.21
N SER A 118 -1.95 9.86 -8.26
CA SER A 118 -0.71 10.65 -8.10
C SER A 118 -0.51 11.75 -9.16
N MET A 119 -1.14 11.61 -10.34
CA MET A 119 -1.06 12.57 -11.46
C MET A 119 -2.38 13.30 -11.72
N ALA A 120 -3.40 13.09 -10.87
CA ALA A 120 -4.73 13.69 -11.04
C ALA A 120 -4.86 15.11 -10.47
N ASN A 121 -3.81 15.64 -9.80
CA ASN A 121 -3.76 16.97 -9.20
C ASN A 121 -2.56 17.78 -9.69
#